data_AF-A0A969V5Y8-F1
#
_entry.id   AF-A0A969V5Y8-F1
#
_cell.length_a   1.000
_cell.length_b   1.000
_cell.length_c   1.000
_cell.angle_alpha   90.00
_cell.angle_beta   90.00
_cell.angle_gamma   90.00
#
_symmetry.space_group_name_H-M   'P 1'
#
loop_
_entity.id
_entity.type
_entity.pdbx_description
1 polymer ?
#
loop_
_entity_poly.entity_id
_entity_poly.type
_entity_poly.pdbx_seq_one_letter_code
_entity_poly.pdbx_strand_id
1 'polypeptide(L)'
;MLTTPERNTEPMWLVIIRLLRWHKPEGRLILMIPALWAVFLAAGGKPPLPLVGVIILGTLATSAAGCVVNDLWDRDIDPQVERTRDRPLASRALSVKVGIIVAIVAMVCAAVLALYLNVLSFWLCVAAVPVILLYPGAKRVFPVPQLVLSIAWGFAVLISWSAVTQNLSLPTWLLWGATVMWTLGFDTVYAMSDQEDDRRIGVNSSALFFGRFAPIAIGIFFAATIFLLGWLGVVMHLRPTFWITLAIGTVSWVWQFTRLRQQDLPNSAYGEMFRQNVWIGFIVLAGMIAGSI
;
A
#
# COMPACT_ATOMS: atom_id res chain seq x y z
N MET A 1 8.11 -49.33 -7.57
CA MET A 1 8.07 -48.23 -8.55
C MET A 1 8.09 -46.94 -7.75
N LEU A 2 9.22 -46.22 -7.76
CA LEU A 2 9.31 -44.88 -7.19
C LEU A 2 8.52 -43.96 -8.12
N THR A 3 7.39 -43.45 -7.66
CA THR A 3 6.68 -42.37 -8.34
C THR A 3 7.55 -41.12 -8.26
N THR A 4 8.24 -40.82 -9.34
CA THR A 4 8.84 -39.49 -9.53
C THR A 4 7.71 -38.49 -9.38
N PRO A 5 7.73 -37.55 -8.43
CA PRO A 5 6.71 -36.52 -8.38
C PRO A 5 6.77 -35.77 -9.71
N GLU A 6 5.64 -35.70 -10.42
CA GLU A 6 5.52 -34.87 -11.61
C GLU A 6 5.98 -33.46 -11.23
N ARG A 7 7.13 -33.08 -11.76
CA ARG A 7 7.64 -31.72 -11.65
C ARG A 7 6.73 -30.91 -12.56
N ASN A 8 5.62 -30.47 -12.00
CA ASN A 8 4.75 -29.48 -12.63
C ASN A 8 5.55 -28.16 -12.62
N THR A 9 6.52 -28.05 -13.53
CA THR A 9 7.38 -26.87 -13.64
C THR A 9 6.56 -25.80 -14.31
N GLU A 10 5.78 -25.12 -13.48
CA GLU A 10 5.14 -23.87 -13.84
C GLU A 10 6.15 -22.99 -14.59
N PRO A 11 5.80 -22.46 -15.77
CA PRO A 11 6.75 -21.73 -16.59
C PRO A 11 7.27 -20.50 -15.84
N MET A 12 8.55 -20.20 -16.02
CA MET A 12 9.27 -19.18 -15.24
C MET A 12 8.57 -17.81 -15.22
N TRP A 13 7.93 -17.41 -16.32
CA TRP A 13 7.20 -16.15 -16.41
C TRP A 13 5.97 -16.10 -15.49
N LEU A 14 5.27 -17.22 -15.26
CA LEU A 14 4.18 -17.29 -14.27
C LEU A 14 4.71 -17.18 -12.84
N VAL A 15 5.86 -17.79 -12.56
CA VAL A 15 6.53 -17.67 -11.26
C VAL A 15 6.98 -16.23 -11.01
N ILE A 16 7.46 -15.52 -12.05
CA ILE A 16 7.79 -14.08 -11.97
C ILE A 16 6.51 -13.25 -11.75
N ILE A 17 5.41 -13.53 -12.44
CA ILE A 17 4.11 -12.89 -12.20
C ILE A 17 3.68 -13.07 -10.73
N ARG A 18 3.92 -14.24 -10.14
CA ARG A 18 3.65 -14.46 -8.71
C ARG A 18 4.58 -13.64 -7.81
N LEU A 19 5.86 -13.56 -8.13
CA LEU A 19 6.84 -12.74 -7.39
C LEU A 19 6.47 -11.26 -7.40
N LEU A 20 6.06 -10.73 -8.56
CA LEU A 20 5.57 -9.36 -8.69
C LEU A 20 4.18 -9.15 -8.08
N ARG A 21 3.57 -10.23 -7.57
CA ARG A 21 2.20 -10.31 -7.05
C ARG A 21 1.15 -9.99 -8.10
N TRP A 22 1.47 -10.09 -9.40
CA TRP A 22 0.63 -9.71 -10.55
C TRP A 22 -0.73 -10.39 -10.62
N HIS A 23 -0.81 -11.61 -10.09
CA HIS A 23 -2.04 -12.39 -9.89
C HIS A 23 -3.00 -11.86 -8.80
N LYS A 24 -2.54 -11.03 -7.85
CA LYS A 24 -3.34 -10.43 -6.75
C LYS A 24 -3.18 -8.91 -6.77
N PRO A 25 -4.07 -8.16 -7.46
CA PRO A 25 -3.88 -6.73 -7.73
C PRO A 25 -4.11 -5.81 -6.53
N GLU A 26 -4.75 -6.30 -5.47
CA GLU A 26 -5.33 -5.45 -4.41
C GLU A 26 -4.28 -4.59 -3.70
N GLY A 27 -3.14 -5.19 -3.34
CA GLY A 27 -2.02 -4.45 -2.71
C GLY A 27 -1.38 -3.40 -3.62
N ARG A 28 -1.42 -3.59 -4.94
CA ARG A 28 -0.88 -2.64 -5.93
C ARG A 28 -1.87 -1.52 -6.20
N LEU A 29 -3.15 -1.85 -6.28
CA LEU A 29 -4.22 -0.88 -6.43
C LEU A 29 -4.29 0.05 -5.22
N ILE A 30 -4.22 -0.47 -3.99
CA ILE A 30 -4.34 0.36 -2.80
C ILE A 30 -3.15 1.30 -2.57
N LEU A 31 -1.94 0.93 -3.03
CA LEU A 31 -0.79 1.84 -3.07
C LEU A 31 -0.95 2.94 -4.14
N MET A 32 -1.59 2.61 -5.27
CA MET A 32 -1.80 3.55 -6.37
C MET A 32 -2.84 4.62 -6.03
N ILE A 33 -3.85 4.29 -5.22
CA ILE A 33 -4.97 5.18 -4.88
C ILE A 33 -4.52 6.53 -4.31
N PRO A 34 -3.64 6.62 -3.28
CA PRO A 34 -3.15 7.90 -2.77
C PRO A 34 -2.40 8.72 -3.82
N ALA A 35 -1.68 8.06 -4.73
CA ALA A 35 -1.01 8.73 -5.84
C ALA A 35 -2.03 9.40 -6.79
N LEU A 36 -3.14 8.70 -7.06
CA LEU A 36 -4.24 9.23 -7.86
C LEU A 36 -5.01 10.33 -7.12
N TRP A 37 -5.30 10.17 -5.83
CA TRP A 37 -5.89 11.25 -5.01
C TRP A 37 -5.07 12.53 -5.14
N ALA A 38 -3.75 12.42 -5.00
CA ALA A 38 -2.84 13.54 -5.05
C ALA A 38 -2.80 14.22 -6.43
N VAL A 39 -2.59 13.46 -7.51
CA VAL A 39 -2.45 14.05 -8.86
C VAL A 39 -3.76 14.71 -9.33
N PHE A 40 -4.92 14.12 -9.02
CA PHE A 40 -6.21 14.69 -9.41
C PHE A 40 -6.57 15.92 -8.58
N LEU A 41 -6.42 15.88 -7.25
CA LEU A 41 -6.68 17.05 -6.41
C LEU A 41 -5.74 18.21 -6.77
N ALA A 42 -4.44 17.93 -6.90
CA ALA A 42 -3.45 18.94 -7.24
C ALA A 42 -3.71 19.62 -8.61
N ALA A 43 -4.33 18.90 -9.54
CA ALA A 43 -4.69 19.39 -10.87
C ALA A 43 -6.14 19.89 -11.01
N GLY A 44 -6.86 20.10 -9.90
CA GLY A 44 -8.26 20.55 -9.94
C GLY A 44 -9.17 19.58 -10.70
N GLY A 45 -8.95 18.27 -10.54
CA GLY A 45 -9.71 17.20 -11.16
C GLY A 45 -9.34 16.89 -12.62
N LYS A 46 -8.45 17.66 -13.25
CA LYS A 46 -8.10 17.51 -14.68
C LYS A 46 -6.60 17.44 -14.94
N PRO A 47 -5.89 16.42 -14.39
CA PRO A 47 -4.47 16.25 -14.66
C PRO A 47 -4.21 15.90 -16.14
N PRO A 48 -3.06 16.30 -16.70
CA PRO A 48 -2.65 15.86 -18.04
C PRO A 48 -2.59 14.33 -18.11
N LEU A 49 -3.22 13.72 -19.13
CA LEU A 49 -3.27 12.26 -19.29
C LEU A 49 -1.90 11.58 -19.30
N PRO A 50 -0.85 12.14 -19.95
CA PRO A 50 0.49 11.55 -19.88
C PRO A 50 1.04 11.47 -18.45
N LEU A 51 0.78 12.48 -17.62
CA LEU A 51 1.21 12.48 -16.22
C LEU A 51 0.47 11.39 -15.43
N VAL A 52 -0.83 11.22 -15.64
CA VAL A 52 -1.60 10.12 -15.01
C VAL A 52 -1.01 8.77 -15.41
N GLY A 53 -0.67 8.58 -16.68
CA GLY A 53 0.01 7.37 -17.17
C GLY A 53 1.35 7.13 -16.46
N VAL A 54 2.17 8.17 -16.30
CA VAL A 54 3.45 8.09 -15.57
C VAL A 54 3.26 7.73 -14.11
N ILE A 55 2.27 8.30 -13.42
CA ILE A 55 1.97 7.98 -12.01
C ILE A 55 1.48 6.52 -11.87
N ILE A 56 0.59 6.06 -12.75
CA ILE A 56 0.10 4.67 -12.73
C ILE A 56 1.25 3.68 -13.00
N LEU A 57 2.02 3.88 -14.07
CA LEU A 57 3.11 2.99 -14.41
C LEU A 57 4.23 3.04 -13.36
N GLY A 58 4.52 4.23 -12.81
CA GLY A 58 5.53 4.43 -11.78
C GLY A 58 5.16 3.74 -10.46
N THR A 59 3.90 3.83 -10.04
CA THR A 59 3.41 3.12 -8.85
C THR A 59 3.44 1.61 -9.05
N LEU A 60 3.05 1.09 -10.22
CA LEU A 60 3.15 -0.34 -10.53
C LEU A 60 4.59 -0.85 -10.52
N ALA A 61 5.52 -0.12 -11.15
CA ALA A 61 6.94 -0.47 -11.19
C ALA A 61 7.59 -0.43 -9.79
N THR A 62 7.32 0.62 -9.02
CA THR A 62 7.85 0.79 -7.65
C THR A 62 7.26 -0.26 -6.71
N SER A 63 5.96 -0.58 -6.83
CA SER A 63 5.32 -1.66 -6.07
C SER A 63 5.94 -3.02 -6.38
N ALA A 64 6.19 -3.30 -7.66
CA ALA A 64 6.87 -4.52 -8.11
C ALA A 64 8.25 -4.65 -7.45
N ALA A 65 9.07 -3.60 -7.49
CA ALA A 65 10.36 -3.57 -6.81
C ALA A 65 10.23 -3.78 -5.29
N GLY A 66 9.32 -3.05 -4.63
CA GLY A 66 9.08 -3.16 -3.19
C GLY A 66 8.60 -4.54 -2.75
N CYS A 67 7.80 -5.24 -3.57
CA CYS A 67 7.38 -6.62 -3.30
C CYS A 67 8.58 -7.58 -3.38
N VAL A 68 9.41 -7.46 -4.42
CA VAL A 68 10.58 -8.33 -4.60
C VAL A 68 11.60 -8.10 -3.49
N VAL A 69 11.85 -6.84 -3.11
CA VAL A 69 12.75 -6.49 -2.00
C VAL A 69 12.24 -7.07 -0.69
N ASN A 70 10.93 -6.96 -0.41
CA ASN A 70 10.33 -7.57 0.78
C ASN A 70 10.54 -9.09 0.81
N ASP A 71 10.24 -9.78 -0.28
CA ASP A 71 10.43 -11.24 -0.40
C ASP A 71 11.92 -11.65 -0.30
N LEU A 72 12.87 -10.80 -0.74
CA LEU A 72 14.30 -11.02 -0.57
C LEU A 72 14.73 -10.93 0.90
N TRP A 73 14.23 -9.93 1.63
CA TRP A 73 14.49 -9.74 3.06
C TRP A 73 13.84 -10.83 3.92
N ASP A 74 12.65 -11.28 3.54
CA ASP A 74 11.84 -12.20 4.33
C ASP A 74 11.96 -13.65 3.85
N ARG A 75 12.88 -13.95 2.93
CA ARG A 75 13.07 -15.28 2.32
C ARG A 75 13.21 -16.45 3.32
N ASP A 76 13.69 -16.18 4.53
CA ASP A 76 13.93 -17.18 5.59
C ASP A 76 12.83 -17.13 6.69
N ILE A 77 11.99 -16.09 6.68
CA ILE A 77 10.83 -15.89 7.56
C ILE A 77 9.55 -16.39 6.89
N ASP A 78 9.32 -16.00 5.63
CA ASP A 78 8.13 -16.31 4.84
C ASP A 78 7.79 -17.82 4.79
N PRO A 79 8.73 -18.79 4.77
CA PRO A 79 8.41 -20.22 4.85
C PRO A 79 7.69 -20.65 6.14
N GLN A 80 7.77 -19.85 7.20
CA GLN A 80 7.21 -20.15 8.52
C GLN A 80 5.81 -19.56 8.73
N VAL A 81 5.30 -18.77 7.78
CA VAL A 81 3.98 -18.13 7.84
C VAL A 81 3.06 -18.80 6.83
N GLU A 82 1.83 -19.16 7.23
CA GLU A 82 0.92 -19.94 6.39
C GLU A 82 0.63 -19.27 5.04
N ARG A 83 0.37 -17.97 5.06
CA ARG A 83 0.01 -17.20 3.87
C ARG A 83 1.17 -17.01 2.88
N THR A 84 2.41 -17.03 3.34
CA THR A 84 3.58 -16.60 2.54
C THR A 84 4.54 -17.73 2.20
N ARG A 85 4.35 -18.93 2.74
CA ARG A 85 5.23 -20.08 2.52
C ARG A 85 5.46 -20.42 1.04
N ASP A 86 4.44 -20.19 0.21
CA ASP A 86 4.47 -20.53 -1.22
C ASP A 86 5.05 -19.40 -2.10
N ARG A 87 5.49 -18.28 -1.52
CA ARG A 87 6.10 -17.19 -2.29
C ARG A 87 7.33 -17.70 -3.05
N PRO A 88 7.58 -17.25 -4.30
CA PRO A 88 8.62 -17.84 -5.15
C PRO A 88 10.05 -17.86 -4.56
N LEU A 89 10.44 -16.84 -3.78
CA LEU A 89 11.75 -16.79 -3.13
C LEU A 89 11.81 -17.60 -1.82
N ALA A 90 10.68 -17.71 -1.13
CA ALA A 90 10.53 -18.49 0.10
C ALA A 90 10.53 -20.00 -0.19
N SER A 91 9.73 -20.43 -1.17
CA SER A 91 9.64 -21.82 -1.64
C SER A 91 10.85 -22.27 -2.47
N ARG A 92 11.82 -21.37 -2.71
CA ARG A 92 13.00 -21.58 -3.57
C ARG A 92 12.66 -21.92 -5.03
N ALA A 93 11.44 -21.61 -5.48
CA ALA A 93 11.04 -21.73 -6.88
C ALA A 93 11.81 -20.76 -7.79
N LEU A 94 12.27 -19.62 -7.26
CA LEU A 94 13.21 -18.70 -7.91
C LEU A 94 14.49 -18.55 -7.09
N SER A 95 15.61 -18.38 -7.78
CA SER A 95 16.87 -18.04 -7.15
C SER A 95 16.88 -16.57 -6.70
N VAL A 96 17.66 -16.29 -5.64
CA VAL A 96 17.91 -14.93 -5.14
C VAL A 96 18.46 -14.03 -6.26
N LYS A 97 19.31 -14.56 -7.14
CA LYS A 97 19.86 -13.82 -8.29
C LYS A 97 18.76 -13.33 -9.23
N VAL A 98 17.78 -14.17 -9.53
CA VAL A 98 16.62 -13.79 -10.36
C VAL A 98 15.79 -12.72 -9.66
N GLY A 99 15.54 -12.86 -8.35
CA GLY A 99 14.86 -11.83 -7.56
C GLY A 99 15.57 -10.46 -7.65
N ILE A 100 16.89 -10.42 -7.44
CA ILE A 100 17.67 -9.18 -7.54
C ILE A 100 17.56 -8.56 -8.94
N ILE A 101 17.69 -9.36 -10.00
CA ILE A 101 17.56 -8.86 -11.39
C ILE A 101 16.17 -8.27 -11.62
N VAL A 102 15.11 -8.95 -11.19
CA VAL A 102 13.73 -8.45 -11.32
C VAL A 102 13.53 -7.13 -10.56
N ALA A 103 14.07 -7.02 -9.35
CA ALA A 103 14.02 -5.77 -8.59
C ALA A 103 14.77 -4.63 -9.30
N ILE A 104 15.96 -4.89 -9.85
CA ILE A 104 16.74 -3.90 -10.61
C ILE A 104 15.97 -3.44 -11.84
N VAL A 105 15.40 -4.37 -12.62
CA VAL A 105 14.61 -4.03 -13.82
C VAL A 105 13.41 -3.16 -13.44
N ALA A 106 12.67 -3.53 -12.40
CA ALA A 106 11.53 -2.74 -11.92
C ALA A 106 11.95 -1.32 -11.47
N MET A 107 13.09 -1.20 -10.77
CA MET A 107 13.65 0.09 -10.36
C MET A 107 14.13 0.93 -11.54
N VAL A 108 14.74 0.32 -12.57
CA VAL A 108 15.14 1.03 -13.79
C VAL A 108 13.91 1.56 -14.53
N CYS A 109 12.83 0.76 -14.65
CA CYS A 109 11.57 1.23 -15.22
C CYS A 109 11.00 2.42 -14.44
N ALA A 110 10.99 2.34 -13.10
CA ALA A 110 10.55 3.44 -12.25
C ALA A 110 11.43 4.69 -12.41
N ALA A 111 12.76 4.53 -12.52
CA ALA A 111 13.69 5.63 -12.72
C ALA A 111 13.50 6.33 -14.07
N VAL A 112 13.30 5.57 -15.16
CA VAL A 112 13.01 6.13 -16.48
C VAL A 112 11.72 6.96 -16.46
N LEU A 113 10.67 6.47 -15.79
CA LEU A 113 9.43 7.22 -15.61
C LEU A 113 9.62 8.48 -14.75
N ALA A 114 10.47 8.42 -13.72
CA ALA A 114 10.78 9.56 -12.87
C ALA A 114 11.45 10.72 -13.63
N LEU A 115 12.17 10.45 -14.73
CA LEU A 115 12.75 11.49 -15.59
C LEU A 115 11.71 12.37 -16.30
N TYR A 116 10.46 11.91 -16.39
CA TYR A 116 9.35 12.73 -16.89
C TYR A 116 8.89 13.79 -15.87
N LEU A 117 9.21 13.60 -14.59
CA LEU A 117 8.73 14.46 -13.53
C LEU A 117 9.61 15.71 -13.37
N ASN A 118 9.06 16.74 -12.74
CA ASN A 118 9.85 17.92 -12.36
C ASN A 118 10.90 17.58 -11.28
N VAL A 119 11.85 18.50 -11.08
CA VAL A 119 13.02 18.33 -10.20
C VAL A 119 12.61 17.93 -8.78
N LEU A 120 11.61 18.57 -8.19
CA LEU A 120 11.16 18.26 -6.83
C LEU A 120 10.64 16.82 -6.74
N SER A 121 9.75 16.45 -7.65
CA SER A 121 9.17 15.10 -7.71
C SER A 121 10.21 14.01 -7.98
N PHE A 122 11.19 14.29 -8.85
CA PHE A 122 12.30 13.38 -9.11
C PHE A 122 13.10 13.10 -7.84
N TRP A 123 13.48 14.15 -7.09
CA TRP A 123 14.23 13.98 -5.85
C TRP A 123 13.39 13.31 -4.75
N LEU A 124 12.06 13.50 -4.74
CA LEU A 124 11.17 12.75 -3.87
C LEU A 124 11.12 11.25 -4.25
N CYS A 125 11.17 10.88 -5.53
CA CYS A 125 11.35 9.48 -5.95
C CYS A 125 12.67 8.91 -5.40
N VAL A 126 13.77 9.65 -5.52
CA VAL A 126 15.08 9.23 -4.99
C VAL A 126 15.03 9.06 -3.46
N ALA A 127 14.39 10.00 -2.75
CA ALA A 127 14.23 9.95 -1.31
C ALA A 127 13.33 8.78 -0.83
N ALA A 128 12.39 8.33 -1.66
CA ALA A 128 11.54 7.18 -1.34
C ALA A 128 12.33 5.84 -1.36
N VAL A 129 13.35 5.72 -2.21
CA VAL A 129 14.14 4.48 -2.39
C VAL A 129 14.69 3.91 -1.08
N PRO A 130 15.45 4.64 -0.25
CA PRO A 130 15.97 4.08 0.99
C PRO A 130 14.86 3.60 1.93
N VAL A 131 13.72 4.31 1.99
CA VAL A 131 12.59 3.89 2.82
C VAL A 131 12.00 2.56 2.31
N ILE A 132 11.84 2.41 0.99
CA ILE A 132 11.36 1.18 0.36
C ILE A 132 12.34 0.01 0.57
N LEU A 133 13.64 0.26 0.51
CA LEU A 133 14.66 -0.78 0.67
C LEU A 133 14.81 -1.25 2.12
N LEU A 134 14.59 -0.35 3.08
CA LEU A 134 14.84 -0.61 4.49
C LEU A 134 13.59 -0.98 5.29
N TYR A 135 12.37 -0.68 4.81
CA TYR A 135 11.16 -0.99 5.57
C TYR A 135 10.99 -2.48 5.96
N PRO A 136 11.42 -3.50 5.17
CA PRO A 136 11.27 -4.88 5.61
C PRO A 136 12.07 -5.19 6.87
N GLY A 137 13.18 -4.46 7.08
CA GLY A 137 13.96 -4.49 8.32
C GLY A 137 13.16 -4.03 9.54
N ALA A 138 12.16 -3.17 9.37
CA ALA A 138 11.36 -2.64 10.47
C ALA A 138 10.64 -3.74 11.26
N LYS A 139 10.24 -4.85 10.62
CA LYS A 139 9.60 -6.00 11.30
C LYS A 139 10.48 -6.57 12.41
N ARG A 140 11.80 -6.44 12.31
CA ARG A 140 12.76 -7.01 13.25
C ARG A 140 13.09 -6.08 14.43
N VAL A 141 12.89 -4.77 14.27
CA VAL A 141 13.43 -3.76 15.21
C VAL A 141 12.40 -2.74 15.70
N PHE A 142 11.28 -2.58 14.99
CA PHE A 142 10.30 -1.56 15.27
C PHE A 142 8.95 -2.18 15.62
N PRO A 143 8.30 -1.80 16.74
CA PRO A 143 7.07 -2.47 17.19
C PRO A 143 5.88 -2.34 16.23
N VAL A 144 5.85 -1.27 15.44
CA VAL A 144 4.74 -0.96 14.50
C VAL A 144 5.30 -0.78 13.08
N PRO A 145 5.83 -1.83 12.42
CA PRO A 145 6.45 -1.69 11.10
C PRO A 145 5.50 -1.12 10.04
N GLN A 146 4.19 -1.27 10.24
CA GLN A 146 3.13 -0.67 9.44
C GLN A 146 3.23 0.86 9.37
N LEU A 147 3.76 1.53 10.39
CA LEU A 147 4.02 2.98 10.33
C LEU A 147 5.10 3.31 9.32
N VAL A 148 6.19 2.53 9.28
CA VAL A 148 7.28 2.71 8.31
C VAL A 148 6.76 2.46 6.88
N LEU A 149 5.93 1.43 6.70
CA LEU A 149 5.25 1.19 5.42
C LEU A 149 4.33 2.36 5.03
N SER A 150 3.56 2.88 5.98
CA SER A 150 2.65 4.01 5.75
C SER A 150 3.39 5.27 5.33
N ILE A 151 4.56 5.54 5.93
CA ILE A 151 5.45 6.64 5.52
C ILE A 151 5.98 6.40 4.10
N ALA A 152 6.38 5.17 3.77
CA ALA A 152 6.82 4.82 2.41
C ALA A 152 5.70 5.07 1.38
N TRP A 153 4.45 4.74 1.72
CA TRP A 153 3.29 5.00 0.87
C TRP A 153 2.95 6.49 0.79
N GLY A 154 3.23 7.25 1.84
CA GLY A 154 3.11 8.70 1.85
C GLY A 154 3.92 9.37 0.72
N PHE A 155 5.06 8.81 0.29
CA PHE A 155 5.78 9.34 -0.87
C PHE A 155 4.95 9.34 -2.15
N ALA A 156 3.99 8.41 -2.31
CA ALA A 156 3.08 8.40 -3.45
C ALA A 156 2.24 9.69 -3.52
N VAL A 157 1.86 10.26 -2.37
CA VAL A 157 1.19 11.56 -2.30
C VAL A 157 2.16 12.69 -2.64
N LEU A 158 3.34 12.71 -2.00
CA LEU A 158 4.31 13.80 -2.17
C LEU A 158 4.73 13.92 -3.64
N ILE A 159 5.13 12.81 -4.26
CA ILE A 159 5.59 12.75 -5.66
C ILE A 159 4.48 13.18 -6.62
N SER A 160 3.29 12.62 -6.48
CA SER A 160 2.17 12.91 -7.40
C SER A 160 1.63 14.33 -7.25
N TRP A 161 1.61 14.87 -6.03
CA TRP A 161 1.18 16.24 -5.78
C TRP A 161 2.20 17.25 -6.34
N SER A 162 3.48 17.06 -6.01
CA SER A 162 4.54 17.94 -6.49
C SER A 162 4.71 17.84 -8.00
N ALA A 163 4.34 16.72 -8.64
CA ALA A 163 4.38 16.57 -10.10
C ALA A 163 3.54 17.62 -10.83
N VAL A 164 2.45 18.06 -10.20
CA VAL A 164 1.56 19.10 -10.73
C VAL A 164 1.96 20.50 -10.22
N THR A 165 2.21 20.64 -8.93
CA THR A 165 2.28 21.95 -8.26
C THR A 165 3.70 22.49 -8.07
N GLN A 166 4.71 21.63 -8.22
CA GLN A 166 6.13 21.93 -7.92
C GLN A 166 6.38 22.45 -6.49
N ASN A 167 5.45 22.22 -5.56
CA ASN A 167 5.60 22.59 -4.16
C ASN A 167 4.90 21.57 -3.25
N LEU A 168 5.15 21.67 -1.94
CA LEU A 168 4.43 20.93 -0.90
C LEU A 168 3.74 21.95 0.00
N SER A 169 2.41 21.98 -0.05
CA SER A 169 1.58 22.94 0.69
C SER A 169 0.73 22.23 1.73
N LEU A 170 -0.04 22.99 2.51
CA LEU A 170 -0.92 22.42 3.54
C LEU A 170 -1.84 21.30 3.00
N PRO A 171 -2.53 21.45 1.86
CA PRO A 171 -3.32 20.36 1.28
C PRO A 171 -2.50 19.07 1.03
N THR A 172 -1.25 19.20 0.59
CA THR A 172 -0.35 18.05 0.40
C THR A 172 -0.13 17.29 1.70
N TRP A 173 0.14 18.02 2.80
CA TRP A 173 0.42 17.42 4.10
C TRP A 173 -0.84 16.84 4.77
N LEU A 174 -2.00 17.45 4.56
CA LEU A 174 -3.28 16.89 5.01
C LEU A 174 -3.57 15.56 4.29
N LEU A 175 -3.39 15.50 2.97
CA LEU A 175 -3.57 14.28 2.19
C LEU A 175 -2.52 13.21 2.53
N TRP A 176 -1.27 13.64 2.74
CA TRP A 176 -0.18 12.75 3.19
C TRP A 176 -0.50 12.13 4.54
N GLY A 177 -0.93 12.94 5.52
CA GLY A 177 -1.33 12.47 6.84
C GLY A 177 -2.54 11.53 6.77
N ALA A 178 -3.55 11.87 5.96
CA ALA A 178 -4.71 11.02 5.74
C ALA A 178 -4.30 9.65 5.17
N THR A 179 -3.36 9.64 4.22
CA THR A 179 -2.80 8.42 3.62
C THR A 179 -2.07 7.59 4.66
N VAL A 180 -1.20 8.20 5.48
CA VAL A 180 -0.47 7.49 6.53
C VAL A 180 -1.43 6.85 7.53
N MET A 181 -2.44 7.58 8.00
CA MET A 181 -3.44 7.06 8.93
C MET A 181 -4.30 5.97 8.29
N TRP A 182 -4.67 6.14 7.02
CA TRP A 182 -5.48 5.16 6.32
C TRP A 182 -4.71 3.85 6.14
N THR A 183 -3.44 3.94 5.72
CA THR A 183 -2.53 2.80 5.61
C THR A 183 -2.30 2.10 6.93
N LEU A 184 -2.08 2.84 8.02
CA LEU A 184 -2.03 2.26 9.36
C LEU A 184 -3.31 1.48 9.71
N GLY A 185 -4.48 2.02 9.39
CA GLY A 185 -5.77 1.37 9.62
C GLY A 185 -5.91 0.05 8.88
N PHE A 186 -5.92 0.08 7.54
CA PHE A 186 -6.18 -1.13 6.75
C PHE A 186 -5.02 -2.14 6.82
N ASP A 187 -3.77 -1.70 6.98
CA ASP A 187 -2.63 -2.61 7.04
C ASP A 187 -2.50 -3.26 8.42
N THR A 188 -2.98 -2.58 9.48
CA THR A 188 -3.18 -3.25 10.78
C THR A 188 -4.30 -4.27 10.70
N VAL A 189 -5.42 -3.98 10.01
CA VAL A 189 -6.46 -4.99 9.72
C VAL A 189 -5.86 -6.19 9.00
N TYR A 190 -5.01 -5.95 7.99
CA TYR A 190 -4.35 -7.01 7.25
C TYR A 190 -3.40 -7.83 8.14
N ALA A 191 -2.62 -7.18 8.99
CA ALA A 191 -1.71 -7.85 9.92
C ALA A 191 -2.42 -8.71 10.99
N MET A 192 -3.71 -8.47 11.25
CA MET A 192 -4.48 -9.32 12.17
C MET A 192 -4.59 -10.77 11.69
N SER A 193 -4.52 -11.03 10.37
CA SER A 193 -4.56 -12.41 9.85
C SER A 193 -3.31 -13.21 10.17
N ASP A 194 -2.17 -12.52 10.34
CA ASP A 194 -0.85 -13.15 10.50
C ASP A 194 -0.37 -13.07 11.97
N GLN A 195 -1.21 -12.57 12.88
CA GLN A 195 -0.82 -12.26 14.27
C GLN A 195 -0.26 -13.48 15.03
N GLU A 196 -0.83 -14.67 14.84
CA GLU A 196 -0.35 -15.88 15.51
C GLU A 196 1.02 -16.33 14.98
N ASP A 197 1.21 -16.29 13.67
CA ASP A 197 2.47 -16.66 13.01
C ASP A 197 3.57 -15.65 13.37
N ASP A 198 3.25 -14.35 13.35
CA ASP A 198 4.17 -13.28 13.77
C ASP A 198 4.67 -13.51 15.21
N ARG A 199 3.77 -13.90 16.12
CA ARG A 199 4.11 -14.19 17.52
C ARG A 199 5.04 -15.39 17.64
N ARG A 200 4.78 -16.45 16.87
CA ARG A 200 5.58 -17.69 16.88
C ARG A 200 7.00 -17.46 16.37
N ILE A 201 7.14 -16.63 15.34
CA ILE A 201 8.43 -16.33 14.70
C ILE A 201 9.19 -15.23 15.47
N GLY A 202 8.50 -14.42 16.26
CA GLY A 202 9.09 -13.34 17.04
C GLY A 202 9.36 -12.07 16.21
N VAL A 203 8.53 -11.82 15.18
CA VAL A 203 8.56 -10.57 14.41
C VAL A 203 7.54 -9.58 14.95
N ASN A 204 7.82 -8.29 14.78
CA ASN A 204 6.91 -7.23 15.21
C ASN A 204 5.82 -6.99 14.16
N SER A 205 4.62 -6.68 14.63
CA SER A 205 3.53 -6.15 13.83
C SER A 205 2.63 -5.27 14.69
N SER A 206 1.92 -4.32 14.06
CA SER A 206 0.97 -3.45 14.74
C SER A 206 -0.15 -4.25 15.42
N ALA A 207 -0.60 -5.34 14.79
CA ALA A 207 -1.54 -6.29 15.37
C ALA A 207 -1.03 -6.91 16.68
N LEU A 208 0.27 -7.26 16.76
CA LEU A 208 0.88 -7.73 18.01
C LEU A 208 1.06 -6.62 19.03
N PHE A 209 1.54 -5.45 18.60
CA PHE A 209 1.81 -4.32 19.49
C PHE A 209 0.54 -3.82 20.19
N PHE A 210 -0.55 -3.64 19.43
CA PHE A 210 -1.83 -3.22 20.01
C PHE A 210 -2.59 -4.37 20.68
N GLY A 211 -2.35 -5.62 20.27
CA GLY A 211 -2.97 -6.81 20.86
C GLY A 211 -4.49 -6.68 20.91
N ARG A 212 -5.08 -6.82 22.11
CA ARG A 212 -6.53 -6.68 22.33
C ARG A 212 -7.09 -5.29 21.99
N PHE A 213 -6.23 -4.27 21.93
CA PHE A 213 -6.63 -2.90 21.57
C PHE A 213 -6.52 -2.63 20.07
N ALA A 214 -6.11 -3.61 19.24
CA ALA A 214 -5.97 -3.42 17.80
C ALA A 214 -7.26 -2.89 17.13
N PRO A 215 -8.48 -3.38 17.43
CA PRO A 215 -9.71 -2.79 16.88
C PRO A 215 -9.88 -1.30 17.23
N ILE A 216 -9.51 -0.89 18.44
CA ILE A 216 -9.59 0.50 18.90
C ILE A 216 -8.56 1.36 18.15
N ALA A 217 -7.32 0.88 18.04
CA ALA A 217 -6.28 1.58 17.28
C ALA A 217 -6.68 1.78 15.81
N ILE A 218 -7.21 0.73 15.16
CA ILE A 218 -7.74 0.80 13.78
C ILE A 218 -8.86 1.84 13.67
N GLY A 219 -9.80 1.86 14.62
CA GLY A 219 -10.87 2.86 14.67
C GLY A 219 -10.35 4.29 14.79
N ILE A 220 -9.33 4.52 15.62
CA ILE A 220 -8.66 5.82 15.75
C ILE A 220 -7.97 6.22 14.44
N PHE A 221 -7.28 5.30 13.79
CA PHE A 221 -6.62 5.57 12.50
C PHE A 221 -7.63 5.96 11.42
N PHE A 222 -8.73 5.23 11.28
CA PHE A 222 -9.78 5.61 10.32
C PHE A 222 -10.47 6.93 10.70
N ALA A 223 -10.72 7.20 11.98
CA ALA A 223 -11.25 8.49 12.42
C ALA A 223 -10.30 9.65 12.06
N ALA A 224 -9.00 9.46 12.24
CA ALA A 224 -7.98 10.43 11.83
C ALA A 224 -7.93 10.62 10.31
N THR A 225 -8.06 9.54 9.51
CA THR A 225 -8.22 9.63 8.05
C THR A 225 -9.43 10.47 7.66
N ILE A 226 -10.60 10.19 8.25
CA ILE A 226 -11.85 10.93 7.97
C ILE A 226 -11.67 12.41 8.30
N PHE A 227 -11.10 12.71 9.47
CA PHE A 227 -10.84 14.09 9.90
C PHE A 227 -9.91 14.82 8.93
N LEU A 228 -8.78 14.21 8.56
CA LEU A 228 -7.79 14.83 7.67
C LEU A 228 -8.33 15.01 6.24
N LEU A 229 -9.09 14.05 5.72
CA LEU A 229 -9.77 14.18 4.42
C LEU A 229 -10.88 15.24 4.47
N GLY A 230 -11.65 15.30 5.56
CA GLY A 230 -12.66 16.35 5.75
C GLY A 230 -12.02 17.73 5.80
N TRP A 231 -10.94 17.89 6.55
CA TRP A 231 -10.20 19.16 6.61
C TRP A 231 -9.61 19.54 5.24
N LEU A 232 -9.02 18.58 4.52
CA LEU A 232 -8.57 18.77 3.14
C LEU A 232 -9.72 19.28 2.24
N GLY A 233 -10.91 18.68 2.34
CA GLY A 233 -12.08 19.08 1.58
C GLY A 233 -12.53 20.52 1.86
N VAL A 234 -12.45 20.97 3.12
CA VAL A 234 -12.73 22.37 3.49
C VAL A 234 -11.67 23.31 2.90
N VAL A 235 -10.38 23.01 3.09
CA VAL A 235 -9.27 23.86 2.62
C VAL A 235 -9.24 23.98 1.10
N MET A 236 -9.60 22.91 0.39
CA MET A 236 -9.65 22.90 -1.08
C MET A 236 -11.01 23.34 -1.65
N HIS A 237 -11.98 23.71 -0.81
CA HIS A 237 -13.34 24.09 -1.22
C HIS A 237 -14.01 23.06 -2.14
N LEU A 238 -13.88 21.77 -1.82
CA LEU A 238 -14.43 20.68 -2.65
C LEU A 238 -15.97 20.67 -2.61
N ARG A 239 -16.56 20.40 -3.79
CA ARG A 239 -18.01 20.37 -4.00
C ARG A 239 -18.70 19.19 -3.28
N PRO A 240 -20.04 19.20 -3.12
CA PRO A 240 -20.79 18.20 -2.37
C PRO A 240 -20.54 16.73 -2.77
N THR A 241 -20.16 16.46 -4.02
CA THR A 241 -19.80 15.13 -4.52
C THR A 241 -18.67 14.49 -3.71
N PHE A 242 -17.66 15.26 -3.30
CA PHE A 242 -16.60 14.77 -2.40
C PHE A 242 -17.13 14.37 -1.02
N TRP A 243 -18.01 15.20 -0.45
CA TRP A 243 -18.58 14.96 0.88
C TRP A 243 -19.47 13.71 0.90
N ILE A 244 -20.21 13.45 -0.19
CA ILE A 244 -21.02 12.23 -0.33
C ILE A 244 -20.13 10.99 -0.33
N THR A 245 -19.04 10.97 -1.12
CA THR A 245 -18.17 9.79 -1.16
C THR A 245 -17.36 9.61 0.12
N LEU A 246 -16.96 10.71 0.78
CA LEU A 246 -16.34 10.66 2.11
C LEU A 246 -17.32 10.12 3.16
N ALA A 247 -18.60 10.46 3.09
CA ALA A 247 -19.63 9.90 3.95
C ALA A 247 -19.81 8.39 3.73
N ILE A 248 -19.81 7.92 2.48
CA ILE A 248 -19.83 6.48 2.14
C ILE A 248 -18.61 5.75 2.73
N GLY A 249 -17.42 6.33 2.58
CA GLY A 249 -16.19 5.81 3.18
C GLY A 249 -16.26 5.77 4.71
N THR A 250 -16.79 6.82 5.32
CA THR A 250 -17.01 6.92 6.78
C THR A 250 -17.91 5.80 7.29
N VAL A 251 -19.06 5.59 6.66
CA VAL A 251 -19.99 4.49 7.02
C VAL A 251 -19.29 3.14 6.91
N SER A 252 -18.49 2.95 5.85
CA SER A 252 -17.76 1.70 5.61
C SER A 252 -16.67 1.45 6.67
N TRP A 253 -15.90 2.47 7.06
CA TRP A 253 -14.89 2.36 8.12
C TRP A 253 -15.50 2.16 9.51
N VAL A 254 -16.61 2.84 9.82
CA VAL A 254 -17.37 2.61 11.06
C VAL A 254 -17.90 1.18 11.09
N TRP A 255 -18.43 0.69 9.98
CA TRP A 255 -18.87 -0.70 9.88
C TRP A 255 -17.72 -1.69 10.10
N GLN A 256 -16.56 -1.49 9.45
CA GLN A 256 -15.37 -2.32 9.69
C GLN A 256 -14.96 -2.29 11.17
N PHE A 257 -14.92 -1.11 11.80
CA PHE A 257 -14.63 -0.97 13.22
C PHE A 257 -15.61 -1.77 14.11
N THR A 258 -16.91 -1.68 13.87
CA THR A 258 -17.91 -2.46 14.63
C THR A 258 -17.74 -3.96 14.46
N ARG A 259 -17.39 -4.41 13.24
CA ARG A 259 -17.19 -5.82 12.93
C ARG A 259 -15.91 -6.38 13.54
N LEU A 260 -14.83 -5.59 13.60
CA LEU A 260 -13.57 -5.96 14.27
C LEU A 260 -13.71 -6.13 15.79
N ARG A 261 -14.79 -5.62 16.39
CA ARG A 261 -15.08 -5.78 17.82
C ARG A 261 -15.90 -7.04 18.14
N GLN A 262 -16.37 -7.76 17.12
CA GLN A 262 -17.10 -9.01 17.32
C GLN A 262 -16.13 -10.10 17.78
N GLN A 263 -16.54 -10.86 18.79
CA GLN A 263 -15.84 -12.09 19.19
C GLN A 263 -16.16 -13.14 18.10
N ASP A 264 -15.16 -13.91 17.64
CA ASP A 264 -15.27 -14.95 16.60
C ASP A 264 -15.25 -14.49 15.13
N LEU A 265 -14.57 -13.38 14.82
CA LEU A 265 -14.37 -13.00 13.42
C LEU A 265 -13.42 -14.00 12.70
N PRO A 266 -13.84 -14.62 11.58
CA PRO A 266 -12.98 -15.58 10.88
C PRO A 266 -11.78 -14.88 10.22
N ASN A 267 -10.62 -15.55 10.16
CA ASN A 267 -9.40 -14.98 9.57
C ASN A 267 -9.56 -14.47 8.13
N SER A 268 -10.46 -15.09 7.35
CA SER A 268 -10.78 -14.64 5.98
C SER A 268 -11.41 -13.25 5.93
N ALA A 269 -12.06 -12.79 7.02
CA ALA A 269 -12.70 -11.48 7.08
C ALA A 269 -11.68 -10.34 7.04
N TYR A 270 -10.49 -10.51 7.63
CA TYR A 270 -9.43 -9.48 7.60
C TYR A 270 -8.97 -9.20 6.17
N GLY A 271 -8.76 -10.26 5.38
CA GLY A 271 -8.43 -10.13 3.96
C GLY A 271 -9.53 -9.46 3.14
N GLU A 272 -10.80 -9.77 3.45
CA GLU A 272 -11.94 -9.10 2.81
C GLU A 272 -12.03 -7.62 3.17
N MET A 273 -11.85 -7.24 4.44
CA MET A 273 -11.83 -5.84 4.87
C MET A 273 -10.69 -5.05 4.22
N PHE A 274 -9.52 -5.66 4.03
CA PHE A 274 -8.43 -5.07 3.27
C PHE A 274 -8.86 -4.81 1.82
N ARG A 275 -9.48 -5.79 1.14
CA ARG A 275 -10.00 -5.62 -0.23
C ARG A 275 -11.05 -4.52 -0.33
N GLN A 276 -11.94 -4.41 0.66
CA GLN A 276 -12.93 -3.35 0.70
C GLN A 276 -12.30 -1.95 0.76
N ASN A 277 -11.16 -1.80 1.44
CA ASN A 277 -10.44 -0.53 1.45
C ASN A 277 -9.98 -0.12 0.03
N VAL A 278 -9.63 -1.05 -0.85
CA VAL A 278 -9.36 -0.74 -2.26
C VAL A 278 -10.56 -0.03 -2.90
N TRP A 279 -11.77 -0.57 -2.72
CA TRP A 279 -12.99 0.00 -3.27
C TRP A 279 -13.37 1.34 -2.63
N ILE A 280 -13.27 1.45 -1.30
CA ILE A 280 -13.48 2.71 -0.58
C ILE A 280 -12.53 3.78 -1.14
N GLY A 281 -11.27 3.42 -1.37
CA GLY A 281 -10.27 4.31 -1.92
C GLY A 281 -10.64 4.85 -3.32
N PHE A 282 -11.16 3.99 -4.20
CA PHE A 282 -11.66 4.40 -5.50
C PHE A 282 -12.96 5.23 -5.44
N ILE A 283 -13.86 4.93 -4.51
CA ILE A 283 -15.08 5.74 -4.26
C ILE A 283 -14.69 7.16 -3.83
N VAL A 284 -13.75 7.28 -2.88
CA VAL A 284 -13.24 8.58 -2.45
C VAL A 284 -12.53 9.30 -3.60
N LEU A 285 -11.73 8.59 -4.40
CA LEU A 285 -11.10 9.17 -5.61
C LEU A 285 -12.15 9.74 -6.57
N ALA A 286 -13.22 9.00 -6.87
CA ALA A 286 -14.27 9.46 -7.77
C ALA A 286 -14.92 10.77 -7.26
N GLY A 287 -15.15 10.88 -5.95
CA GLY A 287 -15.65 12.11 -5.35
C GLY A 287 -14.62 13.24 -5.29
N MET A 288 -13.32 12.95 -5.17
CA MET A 288 -12.26 13.96 -5.30
C MET A 288 -12.22 14.54 -6.72
N ILE A 289 -12.34 13.69 -7.74
CA ILE A 289 -12.38 14.12 -9.14
C ILE A 289 -13.63 14.97 -9.40
N ALA A 290 -14.82 14.43 -9.11
CA ALA A 290 -16.08 15.13 -9.31
C ALA A 290 -16.26 16.34 -8.40
N GLY A 291 -15.56 16.37 -7.26
CA GLY A 291 -15.59 17.45 -6.28
C GLY A 291 -14.69 18.62 -6.66
N SER A 292 -13.70 18.39 -7.52
CA SER A 292 -12.72 19.38 -7.97
C SER A 292 -13.13 20.09 -9.26
N ILE A 293 -14.04 19.50 -10.04
CA ILE A 293 -14.56 20.03 -11.32
C ILE A 293 -15.84 20.82 -11.07
#